data_AF-A0A7C1J5T4-F1
#
_entry.id   AF-A0A7C1J5T4-F1
#
_cell.length_a   1.000
_cell.length_b   1.000
_cell.length_c   1.000
_cell.angle_alpha   90.00
_cell.angle_beta   90.00
_cell.angle_gamma   90.00
#
_symmetry.space_group_name_H-M   'P 1'
#
loop_
_entity.id
_entity.type
_entity.pdbx_description
1 polymer ?
#
loop_
_entity_poly.entity_id
_entity_poly.type
_entity_poly.pdbx_seq_one_letter_code
_entity_poly.pdbx_strand_id
1 'polypeptide(L)'
;METSLSYTLIYTGALHGDLDLLPRLYTFLRALRAEYGADRTLTFDIGEACVPNSWHCEVTGGRSMPIALDGMGFDAVNVSAMFSDEARAKINESVRIALVDDDHPYEADDLRLETAPSDVTDLRLHVRLIPAADTALDAALDSNVLHLRGVSAGEIGIVTVRRERGTWTLISAAVYAMPPNTRPDPTIAAVVEFVVSEAKYAQKRKEQKGAADHPE
;
A
#
# COMPACT_ATOMS: atom_id res chain seq x y z
N MET A 1 -4.45 24.07 -25.81
CA MET A 1 -3.58 22.89 -26.04
C MET A 1 -3.88 21.96 -24.90
N GLU A 2 -4.71 20.94 -25.13
CA GLU A 2 -5.14 20.04 -24.06
C GLU A 2 -3.96 19.11 -23.75
N THR A 3 -3.40 19.25 -22.55
CA THR A 3 -2.23 18.47 -22.12
C THR A 3 -2.67 17.04 -21.80
N SER A 4 -2.06 16.06 -22.47
CA SER A 4 -2.17 14.67 -22.09
C SER A 4 -1.57 14.47 -20.70
N LEU A 5 -2.26 13.73 -19.86
CA LEU A 5 -1.83 13.42 -18.50
C LEU A 5 -1.50 11.94 -18.41
N SER A 6 -0.35 11.57 -17.86
CA SER A 6 0.04 10.17 -17.68
C SER A 6 0.43 9.89 -16.24
N TYR A 7 0.01 8.74 -15.75
CA TYR A 7 0.39 8.21 -14.43
C TYR A 7 1.05 6.85 -14.57
N THR A 8 2.09 6.65 -13.77
CA THR A 8 2.65 5.34 -13.48
C THR A 8 2.25 4.94 -12.06
N LEU A 9 1.48 3.87 -11.94
CA LEU A 9 1.03 3.31 -10.68
C LEU A 9 1.87 2.07 -10.39
N ILE A 10 2.56 2.07 -9.26
CA ILE A 10 3.41 0.95 -8.82
C ILE A 10 2.79 0.39 -7.55
N TYR A 11 2.57 -0.91 -7.46
CA TYR A 11 1.86 -1.46 -6.32
C TYR A 11 2.39 -2.80 -5.82
N THR A 12 2.22 -3.02 -4.52
CA THR A 12 2.48 -4.26 -3.81
C THR A 12 1.18 -4.79 -3.20
N GLY A 13 1.22 -6.01 -2.66
CA GLY A 13 0.14 -6.60 -1.89
C GLY A 13 0.61 -7.91 -1.27
N ALA A 14 -0.22 -8.50 -0.41
CA ALA A 14 0.01 -9.82 0.19
C ALA A 14 1.39 -9.95 0.85
N LEU A 15 1.89 -8.89 1.51
CA LEU A 15 3.18 -8.92 2.20
C LEU A 15 3.14 -9.74 3.49
N HIS A 16 1.93 -9.94 4.06
CA HIS A 16 1.67 -10.84 5.19
C HIS A 16 2.54 -10.60 6.43
N GLY A 17 2.99 -9.36 6.64
CA GLY A 17 3.88 -9.01 7.74
C GLY A 17 5.32 -9.51 7.56
N ASP A 18 5.76 -9.85 6.36
CA ASP A 18 7.15 -10.25 6.12
C ASP A 18 8.08 -9.03 6.12
N LEU A 19 8.55 -8.63 7.32
CA LEU A 19 9.50 -7.53 7.49
C LEU A 19 10.88 -7.83 6.89
N ASP A 20 11.28 -9.10 6.82
CA ASP A 20 12.59 -9.51 6.29
C ASP A 20 12.66 -9.36 4.76
N LEU A 21 11.50 -9.43 4.09
CA LEU A 21 11.36 -9.16 2.65
C LEU A 21 11.61 -7.70 2.29
N LEU A 22 11.22 -6.75 3.15
CA LEU A 22 11.10 -5.33 2.81
C LEU A 22 12.40 -4.67 2.32
N PRO A 23 13.59 -4.91 2.90
CA PRO A 23 14.83 -4.32 2.40
C PRO A 23 15.16 -4.73 0.95
N ARG A 24 14.84 -5.98 0.58
CA ARG A 24 15.05 -6.48 -0.79
C ARG A 24 13.98 -5.92 -1.72
N LEU A 25 12.73 -5.94 -1.27
CA LEU A 25 11.60 -5.39 -2.01
C LEU A 25 11.82 -3.91 -2.34
N TYR A 26 12.35 -3.13 -1.40
CA TYR A 26 12.66 -1.73 -1.63
C TYR A 26 13.75 -1.51 -2.68
N THR A 27 14.81 -2.33 -2.69
CA THR A 27 15.84 -2.29 -3.74
C THR A 27 15.19 -2.52 -5.11
N PHE A 28 14.31 -3.53 -5.20
CA PHE A 28 13.62 -3.85 -6.43
C PHE A 28 12.64 -2.74 -6.87
N LEU A 29 11.85 -2.22 -5.93
CA LEU A 29 10.95 -1.09 -6.15
C LEU A 29 11.69 0.14 -6.65
N ARG A 30 12.87 0.45 -6.10
CA ARG A 30 13.71 1.56 -6.56
C ARG A 30 14.19 1.38 -7.99
N ALA A 31 14.58 0.17 -8.38
CA ALA A 31 14.97 -0.13 -9.75
C ALA A 31 13.79 0.08 -10.71
N LEU A 32 12.60 -0.42 -10.36
CA LEU A 32 11.39 -0.25 -11.16
C LEU A 32 10.94 1.22 -11.23
N ARG A 33 11.04 1.98 -10.14
CA ARG A 33 10.78 3.44 -10.15
C ARG A 33 11.75 4.19 -11.07
N ALA A 34 13.01 3.78 -11.14
CA ALA A 34 13.98 4.39 -12.03
C ALA A 34 13.74 4.03 -13.51
N GLU A 35 13.22 2.84 -13.79
CA GLU A 35 12.95 2.35 -15.15
C GLU A 35 11.61 2.86 -15.71
N TYR A 36 10.55 2.84 -14.91
CA TYR A 36 9.18 3.14 -15.34
C TYR A 36 8.60 4.44 -14.80
N GLY A 37 9.29 5.08 -13.85
CA GLY A 37 8.83 6.32 -13.23
C GLY A 37 8.57 7.40 -14.28
N ALA A 38 7.41 8.03 -14.17
CA ALA A 38 7.02 9.19 -14.96
C ALA A 38 6.87 10.43 -14.06
N ASP A 39 6.59 11.59 -14.66
CA ASP A 39 6.35 12.86 -13.95
C ASP A 39 5.31 12.72 -12.82
N ARG A 40 4.34 11.82 -13.00
CA ARG A 40 3.39 11.44 -11.95
C ARG A 40 3.45 9.95 -11.68
N THR A 41 4.09 9.59 -10.58
CA THR A 41 4.20 8.22 -10.12
C THR A 41 3.55 8.12 -8.75
N LEU A 42 2.67 7.13 -8.56
CA LEU A 42 2.18 6.75 -7.23
C LEU A 42 2.63 5.33 -6.89
N THR A 43 2.99 5.11 -5.64
CA THR A 43 3.29 3.80 -5.08
C THR A 43 2.36 3.48 -3.93
N PHE A 44 1.70 2.33 -3.97
CA PHE A 44 0.74 1.97 -2.93
C PHE A 44 0.66 0.45 -2.71
N ASP A 45 0.06 0.04 -1.60
CA ASP A 45 -0.20 -1.36 -1.32
C ASP A 45 -1.71 -1.66 -1.40
N ILE A 46 -2.08 -2.75 -2.09
CA ILE A 46 -3.48 -3.12 -2.37
C ILE A 46 -4.09 -4.06 -1.31
N GLY A 47 -3.40 -4.30 -0.19
CA GLY A 47 -3.95 -5.01 0.96
C GLY A 47 -3.15 -6.23 1.36
N GLU A 48 -3.55 -6.79 2.50
CA GLU A 48 -2.86 -7.90 3.17
C GLU A 48 -1.39 -7.61 3.51
N ALA A 49 -1.04 -6.34 3.70
CA ALA A 49 0.30 -5.96 4.16
C ALA A 49 0.60 -6.58 5.54
N CYS A 50 -0.37 -6.62 6.44
CA CYS A 50 -0.32 -7.24 7.77
C CYS A 50 -1.44 -8.27 7.91
N VAL A 51 -1.17 -9.38 8.59
CA VAL A 51 -2.13 -10.48 8.82
C VAL A 51 -2.11 -10.93 10.29
N PRO A 52 -3.21 -11.49 10.84
CA PRO A 52 -3.32 -11.80 12.27
C PRO A 52 -2.28 -12.79 12.81
N ASN A 53 -1.70 -13.65 11.98
CA ASN A 53 -0.70 -14.65 12.37
C ASN A 53 0.74 -14.11 12.41
N SER A 54 0.97 -12.85 12.01
CA SER A 54 2.26 -12.20 12.23
C SER A 54 2.29 -11.54 13.61
N TRP A 55 3.26 -11.93 14.45
CA TRP A 55 3.34 -11.51 15.84
C TRP A 55 3.37 -9.98 16.02
N HIS A 56 4.12 -9.26 15.17
CA HIS A 56 4.22 -7.81 15.27
C HIS A 56 2.95 -7.14 14.76
N CYS A 57 2.26 -7.72 13.76
CA CYS A 57 0.95 -7.27 13.32
C CYS A 57 -0.05 -7.36 14.47
N GLU A 58 -0.15 -8.51 15.12
CA GLU A 58 -1.07 -8.72 16.24
C GLU A 58 -0.77 -7.78 17.42
N VAL A 59 0.49 -7.74 17.85
CA VAL A 59 0.88 -6.95 19.03
C VAL A 59 0.67 -5.44 18.79
N THR A 60 0.96 -4.96 17.58
CA THR A 60 0.82 -3.54 17.24
C THR A 60 -0.58 -3.14 16.79
N GLY A 61 -1.50 -4.10 16.59
CA GLY A 61 -2.83 -3.85 16.03
C GLY A 61 -2.74 -3.43 14.56
N GLY A 62 -1.94 -4.14 13.77
CA GLY A 62 -1.72 -3.94 12.33
C GLY A 62 -0.74 -2.83 11.96
N ARG A 63 -0.34 -1.96 12.90
CA ARG A 63 0.34 -0.69 12.60
C ARG A 63 1.77 -0.83 12.09
N SER A 64 2.43 -1.92 12.43
CA SER A 64 3.82 -2.22 12.03
C SER A 64 4.09 -2.08 10.53
N MET A 65 3.20 -2.60 9.67
CA MET A 65 3.43 -2.63 8.23
C MET A 65 3.23 -1.26 7.56
N PRO A 66 2.16 -0.51 7.83
CA PRO A 66 2.05 0.87 7.33
C PRO A 66 3.22 1.77 7.76
N ILE A 67 3.77 1.63 8.97
CA ILE A 67 4.98 2.36 9.39
C ILE A 67 6.18 2.00 8.51
N ALA A 68 6.37 0.70 8.22
CA ALA A 68 7.47 0.26 7.36
C ALA A 68 7.31 0.75 5.92
N LEU A 69 6.09 0.67 5.37
CA LEU A 69 5.76 1.15 4.02
C LEU A 69 5.90 2.68 3.90
N ASP A 70 5.53 3.43 4.93
CA ASP A 70 5.78 4.88 5.01
C ASP A 70 7.28 5.20 4.92
N GLY A 71 8.12 4.45 5.65
CA GLY A 71 9.57 4.56 5.57
C GLY A 71 10.15 4.20 4.19
N MET A 72 9.46 3.38 3.40
CA MET A 72 9.79 3.05 2.01
C MET A 72 9.27 4.10 1.00
N GLY A 73 8.54 5.12 1.48
CA GLY A 73 7.97 6.18 0.66
C GLY A 73 6.81 5.71 -0.19
N PHE A 74 5.92 4.90 0.37
CA PHE A 74 4.61 4.61 -0.24
C PHE A 74 3.67 5.81 -0.03
N ASP A 75 2.82 6.07 -1.01
CA ASP A 75 1.83 7.14 -0.99
C ASP A 75 0.53 6.69 -0.30
N ALA A 76 0.15 5.42 -0.44
CA ALA A 76 -1.05 4.86 0.17
C ALA A 76 -0.92 3.37 0.52
N VAL A 77 -1.76 2.90 1.45
CA VAL A 77 -1.90 1.48 1.80
C VAL A 77 -3.36 1.18 2.10
N ASN A 78 -3.88 0.09 1.55
CA ASN A 78 -5.17 -0.46 1.96
C ASN A 78 -5.06 -1.03 3.39
N VAL A 79 -5.84 -0.49 4.33
CA VAL A 79 -5.90 -0.91 5.73
C VAL A 79 -7.23 -1.54 6.16
N SER A 80 -8.15 -1.80 5.22
CA SER A 80 -9.52 -2.23 5.52
C SER A 80 -9.61 -3.51 6.35
N ALA A 81 -8.66 -4.43 6.18
CA ALA A 81 -8.58 -5.69 6.94
C ALA A 81 -7.66 -5.64 8.18
N MET A 82 -7.00 -4.50 8.45
CA MET A 82 -5.91 -4.42 9.43
C MET A 82 -6.26 -3.64 10.70
N PHE A 83 -7.15 -2.65 10.62
CA PHE A 83 -7.39 -1.70 11.71
C PHE A 83 -8.79 -1.76 12.30
N SER A 84 -8.86 -1.59 13.61
CA SER A 84 -10.02 -0.99 14.27
C SER A 84 -9.93 0.54 14.17
N ASP A 85 -11.06 1.23 14.37
CA ASP A 85 -11.11 2.70 14.39
C ASP A 85 -10.09 3.30 15.38
N GLU A 86 -9.94 2.67 16.55
CA GLU A 86 -8.97 3.10 17.57
C GLU A 86 -7.52 2.94 17.08
N ALA A 87 -7.20 1.84 16.38
CA ALA A 87 -5.86 1.61 15.85
C ALA A 87 -5.52 2.64 14.76
N ARG A 88 -6.49 2.95 13.89
CA ARG A 88 -6.39 3.96 12.83
C ARG A 88 -6.09 5.34 13.38
N ALA A 89 -6.87 5.80 14.37
CA ALA A 89 -6.67 7.11 15.00
C ALA A 89 -5.24 7.26 15.57
N LYS A 90 -4.71 6.21 16.21
CA LYS A 90 -3.36 6.24 16.81
C LYS A 90 -2.22 6.30 15.80
N ILE A 91 -2.38 5.73 14.61
CA ILE A 91 -1.30 5.71 13.61
C ILE A 91 -1.32 6.96 12.72
N ASN A 92 -2.50 7.55 12.48
CA ASN A 92 -2.66 8.68 11.57
C ASN A 92 -1.80 9.91 11.96
N GLU A 93 -1.42 10.03 13.22
CA GLU A 93 -0.52 11.10 13.71
C GLU A 93 0.97 10.81 13.48
N SER A 94 1.34 9.58 13.11
CA SER A 94 2.72 9.08 13.09
C SER A 94 3.27 8.75 11.71
N VAL A 95 2.43 8.72 10.67
CA VAL A 95 2.80 8.33 9.30
C VAL A 95 2.33 9.36 8.28
N ARG A 96 2.98 9.43 7.12
CA ARG A 96 2.58 10.29 6.00
C ARG A 96 1.76 9.55 4.95
N ILE A 97 1.99 8.24 4.82
CA ILE A 97 1.25 7.34 3.93
C ILE A 97 -0.26 7.46 4.18
N ALA A 98 -1.05 7.54 3.11
CA ALA A 98 -2.49 7.53 3.22
C ALA A 98 -3.00 6.15 3.62
N LEU A 99 -3.78 6.10 4.69
CA LEU A 99 -4.40 4.87 5.18
C LEU A 99 -5.77 4.74 4.52
N VAL A 100 -5.92 3.85 3.54
CA VAL A 100 -7.14 3.75 2.74
C VAL A 100 -8.04 2.63 3.25
N ASP A 101 -9.28 2.94 3.54
CA ASP A 101 -10.37 1.99 3.81
C ASP A 101 -11.68 2.50 3.21
N ASP A 102 -12.79 1.83 3.49
CA ASP A 102 -14.09 2.10 2.87
C ASP A 102 -14.61 3.52 3.20
N ASP A 103 -14.26 4.04 4.38
CA ASP A 103 -14.70 5.36 4.86
C ASP A 103 -13.68 6.46 4.54
N HIS A 104 -12.43 6.09 4.25
CA HIS A 104 -11.32 7.01 4.08
C HIS A 104 -10.57 6.77 2.76
N PRO A 105 -11.15 7.15 1.61
CA PRO A 105 -10.46 7.13 0.33
C PRO A 105 -9.25 8.07 0.32
N TYR A 106 -8.24 7.76 -0.48
CA TYR A 106 -7.19 8.73 -0.79
C TYR A 106 -7.56 9.51 -2.05
N GLU A 107 -7.54 10.85 -1.95
CA GLU A 107 -7.88 11.74 -3.05
C GLU A 107 -6.68 12.58 -3.47
N ALA A 108 -6.43 12.60 -4.78
CA ALA A 108 -5.55 13.55 -5.46
C ALA A 108 -6.29 14.13 -6.67
N ASP A 109 -5.79 15.22 -7.25
CA ASP A 109 -6.53 16.03 -8.26
C ASP A 109 -7.22 15.19 -9.36
N ASP A 110 -6.52 14.23 -9.95
CA ASP A 110 -7.02 13.39 -11.04
C ASP A 110 -7.23 11.92 -10.64
N LEU A 111 -7.04 11.57 -9.36
CA LEU A 111 -7.01 10.19 -8.87
C LEU A 111 -7.77 10.02 -7.58
N ARG A 112 -8.42 8.87 -7.43
CA ARG A 112 -9.02 8.43 -6.18
C ARG A 112 -8.66 6.97 -5.94
N LEU A 113 -8.03 6.67 -4.82
CA LEU A 113 -7.77 5.29 -4.40
C LEU A 113 -8.83 4.89 -3.37
N GLU A 114 -9.49 3.77 -3.58
CA GLU A 114 -10.63 3.34 -2.78
C GLU A 114 -10.73 1.81 -2.71
N THR A 115 -11.26 1.30 -1.60
CA THR A 115 -11.46 -0.14 -1.36
C THR A 115 -12.87 -0.59 -1.73
N ALA A 116 -13.89 0.22 -1.47
CA ALA A 116 -15.28 -0.07 -1.86
C ALA A 116 -15.72 0.77 -3.08
N PRO A 117 -16.68 0.28 -3.90
CA PRO A 117 -17.38 1.10 -4.88
C PRO A 117 -17.94 2.37 -4.24
N SER A 118 -17.81 3.50 -4.93
CA SER A 118 -18.42 4.76 -4.52
C SER A 118 -19.45 5.21 -5.55
N ASP A 119 -20.50 5.87 -5.08
CA ASP A 119 -21.52 6.51 -5.95
C ASP A 119 -21.01 7.83 -6.55
N VAL A 120 -19.75 8.19 -6.27
CA VAL A 120 -19.14 9.42 -6.79
C VAL A 120 -18.91 9.26 -8.28
N THR A 121 -19.62 10.07 -9.06
CA THR A 121 -19.50 10.11 -10.51
C THR A 121 -18.71 11.35 -10.92
N ASP A 122 -17.44 11.16 -11.27
CA ASP A 122 -16.59 12.22 -11.76
C ASP A 122 -15.56 11.72 -12.79
N LEU A 123 -14.71 12.63 -13.27
CA LEU A 123 -13.74 12.35 -14.34
C LEU A 123 -12.37 11.88 -13.83
N ARG A 124 -12.18 11.73 -12.51
CA ARG A 124 -10.95 11.20 -11.92
C ARG A 124 -10.84 9.72 -12.26
N LEU A 125 -9.62 9.19 -12.20
CA LEU A 125 -9.40 7.76 -12.26
C LEU A 125 -9.59 7.16 -10.85
N HIS A 126 -10.54 6.24 -10.72
CA HIS A 126 -10.80 5.49 -9.50
C HIS A 126 -9.97 4.21 -9.53
N VAL A 127 -9.03 4.03 -8.60
CA VAL A 127 -8.21 2.82 -8.51
C VAL A 127 -8.71 1.97 -7.35
N ARG A 128 -9.11 0.74 -7.66
CA ARG A 128 -9.56 -0.24 -6.66
C ARG A 128 -8.35 -0.84 -5.96
N LEU A 129 -8.19 -0.56 -4.66
CA LEU A 129 -7.17 -1.17 -3.82
C LEU A 129 -7.62 -2.54 -3.29
N ILE A 130 -8.25 -3.36 -4.13
CA ILE A 130 -8.59 -4.74 -3.83
C ILE A 130 -8.06 -5.59 -4.98
N PRO A 131 -7.35 -6.70 -4.70
CA PRO A 131 -6.88 -7.63 -5.72
C PRO A 131 -8.02 -8.11 -6.63
N ALA A 132 -7.87 -7.92 -7.94
CA ALA A 132 -8.69 -8.52 -8.98
C ALA A 132 -7.99 -9.69 -9.66
N ALA A 133 -8.72 -10.46 -10.46
CA ALA A 133 -8.14 -11.54 -11.27
C ALA A 133 -7.15 -10.99 -12.32
N ASP A 134 -7.51 -9.88 -12.97
CA ASP A 134 -6.74 -9.23 -14.02
C ASP A 134 -6.73 -7.71 -13.84
N THR A 135 -5.71 -7.04 -14.40
CA THR A 135 -5.66 -5.58 -14.46
C THR A 135 -6.50 -5.11 -15.64
N ALA A 136 -7.53 -4.33 -15.37
CA ALA A 136 -8.45 -3.82 -16.38
C ALA A 136 -8.94 -2.43 -16.01
N LEU A 137 -9.10 -1.58 -17.02
CA LEU A 137 -9.78 -0.29 -16.88
C LEU A 137 -11.20 -0.45 -17.42
N ASP A 138 -12.19 -0.36 -16.53
CA ASP A 138 -13.55 -0.07 -16.95
C ASP A 138 -13.60 1.42 -17.30
N ALA A 139 -13.97 1.72 -18.54
CA ALA A 139 -14.13 3.06 -19.06
C ALA A 139 -15.56 3.26 -19.60
N ALA A 140 -16.55 2.56 -19.04
CA ALA A 140 -17.94 2.90 -19.24
C ALA A 140 -18.16 4.39 -18.90
N LEU A 141 -19.13 5.01 -19.58
CA LEU A 141 -19.32 6.47 -19.74
C LEU A 141 -19.13 7.33 -18.47
N ASP A 142 -19.26 6.75 -17.28
CA ASP A 142 -19.26 7.43 -15.99
C ASP A 142 -18.40 6.76 -14.90
N SER A 143 -17.71 5.64 -15.19
CA SER A 143 -16.97 4.87 -14.18
C SER A 143 -15.53 4.60 -14.67
N ASN A 144 -14.62 5.54 -14.46
CA ASN A 144 -13.20 5.39 -14.78
C ASN A 144 -12.50 4.51 -13.74
N VAL A 145 -12.87 3.23 -13.67
CA VAL A 145 -12.44 2.33 -12.59
C VAL A 145 -11.32 1.40 -13.06
N LEU A 146 -10.14 1.58 -12.49
CA LEU A 146 -9.00 0.70 -12.67
C LEU A 146 -9.02 -0.42 -11.61
N HIS A 147 -9.20 -1.64 -12.07
CA HIS A 147 -8.97 -2.87 -11.31
C HIS A 147 -7.52 -3.31 -11.47
N LEU A 148 -6.91 -3.77 -10.38
CA LEU A 148 -5.52 -4.21 -10.35
C LEU A 148 -5.46 -5.70 -10.10
N ARG A 149 -4.73 -6.43 -10.94
CA ARG A 149 -4.44 -7.84 -10.70
C ARG A 149 -3.75 -8.02 -9.34
N GLY A 150 -4.17 -9.04 -8.60
CA GLY A 150 -3.50 -9.45 -7.36
C GLY A 150 -2.02 -9.83 -7.57
N VAL A 151 -1.19 -9.48 -6.59
CA VAL A 151 0.25 -9.77 -6.57
C VAL A 151 0.59 -10.56 -5.31
N SER A 152 1.60 -11.42 -5.40
CA SER A 152 2.13 -12.19 -4.28
C SER A 152 3.22 -11.41 -3.52
N ALA A 153 3.56 -11.85 -2.31
CA ALA A 153 4.73 -11.35 -1.59
C ALA A 153 5.98 -11.40 -2.49
N GLY A 154 6.63 -10.25 -2.70
CA GLY A 154 7.82 -10.13 -3.54
C GLY A 154 7.53 -9.87 -5.02
N GLU A 155 6.27 -9.75 -5.42
CA GLU A 155 5.87 -9.24 -6.74
C GLU A 155 5.52 -7.74 -6.65
N ILE A 156 5.79 -7.00 -7.74
CA ILE A 156 5.42 -5.60 -7.90
C ILE A 156 4.62 -5.46 -9.19
N GLY A 157 3.41 -4.93 -9.07
CA GLY A 157 2.61 -4.54 -10.21
C GLY A 157 2.97 -3.13 -10.69
N ILE A 158 2.98 -2.92 -12.00
CA ILE A 158 3.15 -1.61 -12.63
C ILE A 158 2.06 -1.42 -13.66
N VAL A 159 1.38 -0.28 -13.58
CA VAL A 159 0.33 0.11 -14.51
C VAL A 159 0.59 1.52 -14.99
N THR A 160 0.55 1.71 -16.31
CA THR A 160 0.59 3.03 -16.91
C THR A 160 -0.78 3.35 -17.49
N VAL A 161 -1.32 4.47 -17.07
CA VAL A 161 -2.58 5.02 -17.56
C VAL A 161 -2.36 6.41 -18.12
N ARG A 162 -3.22 6.80 -19.04
CA ARG A 162 -3.15 8.12 -19.68
C ARG A 162 -4.54 8.68 -19.88
N ARG A 163 -4.69 9.97 -19.61
CA ARG A 163 -5.88 10.75 -19.87
C ARG A 163 -5.63 11.65 -21.07
N GLU A 164 -6.45 11.47 -22.09
CA GLU A 164 -6.48 12.31 -23.29
C GLU A 164 -7.91 12.74 -23.57
N ARG A 165 -8.15 14.05 -23.71
CA ARG A 165 -9.49 14.62 -23.98
C ARG A 165 -10.57 14.16 -22.99
N GLY A 166 -10.19 14.04 -21.72
CA GLY A 166 -11.07 13.59 -20.64
C GLY A 166 -11.23 12.08 -20.49
N THR A 167 -10.75 11.27 -21.43
CA THR A 167 -10.88 9.81 -21.41
C THR A 167 -9.61 9.15 -20.88
N TRP A 168 -9.77 8.23 -19.93
CA TRP A 168 -8.68 7.39 -19.43
C TRP A 168 -8.46 6.18 -20.33
N THR A 169 -7.20 5.80 -20.52
CA THR A 169 -6.80 4.62 -21.27
C THR A 169 -5.70 3.89 -20.52
N LEU A 170 -5.87 2.58 -20.37
CA LEU A 170 -4.82 1.68 -19.89
C LEU A 170 -3.80 1.49 -21.01
N ILE A 171 -2.57 1.95 -20.77
CA ILE A 171 -1.47 1.88 -21.76
C ILE A 171 -0.70 0.58 -21.61
N SER A 172 -0.38 0.20 -20.37
CA SER A 172 0.34 -1.03 -20.06
C SER A 172 0.04 -1.49 -18.65
N ALA A 173 0.08 -2.80 -18.44
CA ALA A 173 0.03 -3.44 -17.14
C ALA A 173 1.00 -4.62 -17.12
N ALA A 174 1.81 -4.72 -16.08
CA ALA A 174 2.74 -5.83 -15.89
C ALA A 174 2.92 -6.12 -14.40
N VAL A 175 3.24 -7.38 -14.08
CA VAL A 175 3.64 -7.81 -12.74
C VAL A 175 5.05 -8.36 -12.86
N TYR A 176 5.95 -7.87 -12.02
CA TYR A 176 7.34 -8.29 -11.99
C TYR A 176 7.63 -9.01 -10.69
N ALA A 177 8.17 -10.22 -10.79
CA ALA A 177 8.67 -10.95 -9.64
C ALA A 177 10.06 -10.44 -9.24
N MET A 178 10.26 -10.18 -7.95
CA MET A 178 11.56 -9.78 -7.44
C MET A 178 12.59 -10.90 -7.68
N PRO A 179 13.75 -10.59 -8.28
CA PRO A 179 14.80 -11.58 -8.44
C PRO A 179 15.25 -12.19 -7.10
N PRO A 180 15.51 -13.51 -7.04
CA PRO A 180 15.88 -14.19 -5.80
C PRO A 180 17.23 -13.71 -5.24
N ASN A 181 18.06 -13.07 -6.07
CA ASN A 181 19.37 -12.52 -5.70
C ASN A 181 19.37 -11.00 -5.46
N THR A 182 18.19 -10.36 -5.40
CA THR A 182 18.08 -8.95 -5.03
C THR A 182 18.70 -8.70 -3.67
N ARG A 183 19.70 -7.82 -3.62
CA ARG A 183 20.39 -7.43 -2.39
C ARG A 183 19.47 -6.56 -1.53
N PRO A 184 19.52 -6.67 -0.20
CA PRO A 184 18.75 -5.80 0.69
C PRO A 184 19.31 -4.37 0.69
N ASP A 185 18.44 -3.37 0.77
CA ASP A 185 18.84 -1.98 0.96
C ASP A 185 19.06 -1.69 2.46
N PRO A 186 20.26 -1.27 2.89
CA PRO A 186 20.55 -1.01 4.30
C PRO A 186 19.76 0.17 4.88
N THR A 187 19.22 1.07 4.05
CA THR A 187 18.44 2.23 4.54
C THR A 187 17.09 1.80 5.12
N ILE A 188 16.50 0.72 4.61
CA ILE A 188 15.22 0.17 5.10
C ILE A 188 15.43 -0.75 6.30
N ALA A 189 16.63 -1.33 6.46
CA ALA A 189 16.93 -2.18 7.62
C ALA A 189 16.70 -1.43 8.95
N ALA A 190 17.07 -0.15 9.04
CA ALA A 190 16.83 0.66 10.23
C ALA A 190 15.33 0.85 10.54
N VAL A 191 14.49 0.99 9.51
CA VAL A 191 13.03 1.09 9.67
C VAL A 191 12.46 -0.24 10.17
N VAL A 192 12.92 -1.36 9.62
CA VAL A 192 12.53 -2.70 10.08
C VAL A 192 12.93 -2.93 11.54
N GLU A 193 14.18 -2.60 11.90
CA GLU A 193 14.67 -2.71 13.29
C GLU A 193 13.84 -1.86 14.26
N PHE A 194 13.48 -0.64 13.86
CA PHE A 194 12.60 0.22 14.63
C PHE A 194 11.22 -0.42 14.85
N VAL A 195 10.57 -0.90 13.78
CA VAL A 195 9.25 -1.56 13.86
C VAL A 195 9.30 -2.78 14.78
N VAL A 196 10.33 -3.62 14.66
CA VAL A 196 10.52 -4.79 15.52
C VAL A 196 10.71 -4.37 16.99
N SER A 197 11.47 -3.31 17.23
CA SER A 197 11.72 -2.80 18.59
C SER A 197 10.47 -2.24 19.24
N GLU A 198 9.67 -1.46 18.51
CA GLU A 198 8.39 -0.92 18.96
C GLU A 198 7.37 -2.03 19.24
N ALA A 199 7.31 -3.05 18.38
CA ALA A 199 6.45 -4.21 18.60
C ALA A 199 6.85 -4.97 19.88
N LYS A 200 8.15 -5.21 20.11
CA LYS A 200 8.66 -5.83 21.34
C LYS A 200 8.34 -4.99 22.58
N TYR A 201 8.45 -3.66 22.48
CA TYR A 201 8.10 -2.76 23.58
C TYR A 201 6.59 -2.82 23.91
N ALA A 202 5.73 -2.79 22.88
CA ALA A 202 4.29 -2.93 23.03
C ALA A 202 3.89 -4.27 23.67
N GLN A 203 4.57 -5.36 23.29
CA GLN A 203 4.36 -6.69 23.89
C GLN A 203 4.65 -6.66 25.40
N LYS A 204 5.84 -6.18 25.80
CA LYS A 204 6.24 -6.09 27.22
C LYS A 204 5.25 -5.26 28.05
N ARG A 205 4.74 -4.15 27.49
CA ARG A 205 3.73 -3.32 28.17
C ARG A 205 2.40 -4.05 28.37
N LYS A 206 1.96 -4.85 27.39
CA LYS A 206 0.75 -5.68 27.52
C LYS A 206 0.91 -6.73 28.61
N GLU A 207 2.06 -7.42 28.64
CA GLU A 207 2.38 -8.43 29.65
C GLU A 207 2.40 -7.84 31.07
N GLN A 208 3.03 -6.68 31.26
CA GLN A 208 3.08 -5.98 32.56
C GLN A 208 1.69 -5.51 33.03
N LYS A 209 0.83 -5.05 32.12
CA LYS A 209 -0.53 -4.63 32.45
C LYS A 209 -1.41 -5.83 32.84
N GLY A 210 -1.30 -6.94 32.11
CA GLY A 210 -2.02 -8.18 32.45
C GLY A 210 -1.61 -8.75 33.81
N ALA A 211 -0.32 -8.68 34.15
CA ALA A 211 0.17 -9.10 35.47
C ALA A 211 -0.31 -8.18 36.61
N ALA A 212 -0.54 -6.89 36.35
CA ALA A 212 -1.07 -5.96 37.34
C ALA A 212 -2.58 -6.12 37.59
N ASP A 213 -3.34 -6.56 36.58
CA ASP A 213 -4.79 -6.76 36.68
C ASP A 213 -5.17 -8.11 37.33
N HIS A 214 -4.23 -9.05 37.47
CA HIS A 214 -4.36 -10.34 38.18
C HIS A 214 -3.22 -10.56 39.19
N PRO A 215 -3.20 -9.83 40.31
CA PRO A 215 -2.25 -10.11 41.39
C PRO A 215 -2.59 -11.46 42.03
N GLU A 216 -1.60 -12.36 42.10
CA GLU A 216 -1.68 -13.60 42.91
C GLU A 216 -1.92 -13.31 44.39
#